data_AF-A0A7X7KC35-F1
#
_entry.id   AF-A0A7X7KC35-F1
#
_cell.length_a   1.000
_cell.length_b   1.000
_cell.length_c   1.000
_cell.angle_alpha   90.00
_cell.angle_beta   90.00
_cell.angle_gamma   90.00
#
_symmetry.space_group_name_H-M   'P 1'
#
loop_
_entity.id
_entity.type
_entity.pdbx_description
1 polymer ?
#
loop_
_entity_poly.entity_id
_entity_poly.type
_entity_poly.pdbx_seq_one_letter_code
_entity_poly.pdbx_strand_id
1 'polypeptide(L)' 'MSIERNQELRRRRHRRKKLSILSRKLEKATVSERAAIADKLRSLTPGAEVIIDRWELEKR' A
#
# COMPACT_ATOMS: atom_id res chain seq x y z
N MET A 1 28.83 -0.90 -5.54
CA MET A 1 27.41 -1.11 -5.16
C MET A 1 26.56 -0.34 -6.16
N SER A 2 25.74 -0.98 -7.00
CA SER A 2 25.06 -0.30 -8.10
C SER A 2 24.03 0.73 -7.59
N ILE A 3 24.01 1.90 -8.22
CA ILE A 3 23.11 3.02 -7.88
C ILE A 3 21.64 2.57 -7.95
N GLU A 4 21.29 1.76 -8.96
CA GLU A 4 19.95 1.22 -9.16
C GLU A 4 19.50 0.30 -8.02
N ARG A 5 20.40 -0.54 -7.48
CA ARG A 5 20.09 -1.38 -6.32
C ARG A 5 19.76 -0.53 -5.10
N ASN A 6 20.52 0.54 -4.87
CA ASN A 6 20.28 1.44 -3.75
C ASN A 6 18.96 2.22 -3.91
N GLN A 7 18.64 2.67 -5.13
CA GLN A 7 17.36 3.29 -5.42
C GLN A 7 16.19 2.33 -5.20
N GLU A 8 16.32 1.08 -5.64
CA GLU A 8 15.27 0.08 -5.42
C GLU A 8 15.10 -0.26 -3.94
N LEU A 9 16.17 -0.36 -3.17
CA LEU A 9 16.09 -0.51 -1.71
C LEU A 9 15.37 0.67 -1.05
N ARG A 10 15.62 1.90 -1.49
CA ARG A 10 14.90 3.09 -1.02
C ARG A 10 13.41 3.01 -1.36
N ARG A 11 13.06 2.65 -2.61
CA ARG A 11 11.67 2.45 -3.04
C ARG A 11 10.96 1.39 -2.20
N ARG A 12 11.61 0.24 -1.95
CA ARG A 12 11.07 -0.83 -1.08
C ARG A 12 10.83 -0.36 0.35
N ARG A 13 11.78 0.36 0.95
CA ARG A 13 11.64 0.93 2.30
C ARG A 13 10.49 1.93 2.36
N HIS A 14 10.37 2.79 1.35
CA HIS A 14 9.26 3.74 1.25
C HIS A 14 7.91 3.04 1.15
N ARG A 15 7.78 2.03 0.28
CA ARG A 15 6.57 1.21 0.16
C ARG A 15 6.20 0.54 1.50
N ARG A 16 7.15 -0.11 2.19
CA ARG A 16 6.91 -0.70 3.53
C ARG A 16 6.39 0.32 4.54
N LYS A 17 7.03 1.49 4.63
CA LYS A 17 6.62 2.54 5.57
C LYS A 17 5.18 3.00 5.28
N LYS A 18 4.85 3.22 4.00
CA LYS A 18 3.50 3.64 3.60
C LYS A 18 2.46 2.55 3.86
N LEU A 19 2.77 1.28 3.58
CA LEU A 19 1.87 0.16 3.89
C LEU A 19 1.55 0.06 5.38
N SER A 20 2.56 0.21 6.26
CA SER A 20 2.35 0.21 7.71
C SER A 20 1.46 1.37 8.19
N ILE A 21 1.57 2.54 7.56
CA ILE A 21 0.68 3.67 7.87
C ILE A 21 -0.74 3.40 7.40
N LEU A 22 -0.91 2.84 6.19
CA LEU A 22 -2.23 2.53 5.64
C LEU A 22 -2.93 1.43 6.42
N SER A 23 -2.20 0.39 6.88
CA SER A 23 -2.79 -0.67 7.70
C SER A 23 -3.31 -0.13 9.03
N ARG A 24 -2.57 0.80 9.67
CA ARG A 24 -3.02 1.44 10.91
C ARG A 24 -4.23 2.35 10.69
N LYS A 25 -4.32 3.02 9.53
CA LYS A 25 -5.50 3.81 9.17
C LYS A 25 -6.71 2.92 8.91
N LEU A 26 -6.49 1.74 8.33
CA LEU A 26 -7.55 0.79 7.99
C LEU A 26 -8.37 0.36 9.20
N GLU A 27 -7.74 0.21 10.38
CA GLU A 27 -8.41 -0.17 11.64
C GLU A 27 -9.57 0.77 12.03
N LYS A 28 -9.51 2.04 11.61
CA LYS A 28 -10.52 3.06 11.93
C LYS A 28 -11.20 3.63 10.68
N ALA A 29 -10.90 3.08 9.51
CA ALA A 29 -11.35 3.63 8.24
C ALA A 29 -12.83 3.34 8.01
N THR A 30 -13.55 4.37 7.58
CA THR A 30 -14.91 4.24 7.04
C THR A 30 -14.89 3.58 5.65
N VAL A 31 -16.05 3.15 5.14
CA VAL A 31 -16.17 2.50 3.82
C VAL A 31 -15.61 3.37 2.69
N SER A 32 -15.83 4.69 2.75
CA SER A 32 -15.28 5.64 1.78
C SER A 32 -13.75 5.73 1.85
N GLU A 33 -13.19 5.75 3.06
CA GLU A 33 -11.74 5.78 3.26
C GLU A 33 -11.07 4.48 2.84
N ARG A 34 -11.75 3.34 2.99
CA ARG A 34 -11.26 2.04 2.51
C ARG A 34 -11.08 2.03 0.99
N ALA A 35 -12.04 2.60 0.24
CA ALA A 35 -11.92 2.78 -1.21
C ALA A 35 -10.73 3.68 -1.57
N ALA A 36 -10.57 4.82 -0.87
CA ALA A 36 -9.43 5.71 -1.07
C ALA A 36 -8.07 5.05 -0.75
N ILE A 37 -8.02 4.15 0.24
CA ILE A 37 -6.84 3.36 0.58
C ILE A 37 -6.52 2.36 -0.55
N ALA A 38 -7.51 1.71 -1.13
CA ALA A 38 -7.32 0.79 -2.27
C ALA A 38 -6.70 1.52 -3.47
N ASP A 39 -7.22 2.68 -3.86
CA ASP A 39 -6.66 3.49 -4.94
C ASP A 39 -5.23 3.96 -4.63
N LYS A 40 -4.97 4.28 -3.35
CA LYS A 40 -3.62 4.62 -2.91
C LYS A 40 -2.66 3.45 -3.03
N LEU A 41 -3.10 2.22 -2.78
CA LEU A 41 -2.29 1.02 -2.93
C LEU A 41 -1.92 0.80 -4.41
N ARG A 42 -2.88 0.92 -5.32
CA ARG A 42 -2.68 0.79 -6.78
C ARG A 42 -1.60 1.72 -7.32
N SER A 43 -1.63 2.99 -6.90
CA SER A 43 -0.63 3.98 -7.34
C SER A 43 0.76 3.76 -6.73
N LEU A 44 0.86 3.12 -5.56
CA LEU A 44 2.11 2.99 -4.81
C LEU A 44 2.91 1.72 -5.15
N THR A 45 2.21 0.62 -5.42
CA THR A 45 2.82 -0.71 -5.52
C THR A 45 2.32 -1.43 -6.78
N PRO A 46 3.20 -1.82 -7.70
CA PRO A 46 2.84 -2.74 -8.76
C PRO A 46 2.34 -4.06 -8.14
N GLY A 47 1.18 -4.55 -8.59
CA GLY A 47 0.55 -5.75 -7.99
C GLY A 47 -0.18 -5.47 -6.67
N ALA A 48 -0.67 -4.24 -6.46
CA ALA A 48 -1.46 -3.85 -5.29
C ALA A 48 -2.69 -4.73 -5.06
N GLU A 49 -3.26 -5.33 -6.10
CA GLU A 49 -4.49 -6.15 -6.02
C GLU A 49 -4.37 -7.26 -4.97
N VAL A 50 -3.21 -7.92 -4.85
CA VAL A 50 -2.98 -8.96 -3.82
C VAL A 50 -3.09 -8.40 -2.40
N ILE A 51 -2.66 -7.15 -2.20
CA ILE A 51 -2.75 -6.47 -0.89
C ILE A 51 -4.19 -6.03 -0.63
N ILE A 52 -4.87 -5.52 -1.66
CA ILE A 52 -6.27 -5.07 -1.61
C ILE A 52 -7.18 -6.25 -1.25
N ASP A 53 -6.99 -7.40 -1.89
CA ASP A 53 -7.70 -8.65 -1.59
C ASP A 53 -7.43 -9.13 -0.17
N ARG A 54 -6.15 -9.19 0.23
CA ARG A 54 -5.76 -9.61 1.59
C ARG A 54 -6.35 -8.69 2.67
N TRP A 55 -6.53 -7.41 2.37
CA TRP A 55 -7.09 -6.41 3.30
C TRP A 55 -8.61 -6.27 3.15
N GLU A 56 -9.23 -7.06 2.26
CA GLU A 56 -10.68 -7.08 1.99
C GLU A 56 -11.26 -5.70 1.70
N LEU A 57 -10.50 -4.83 1.02
CA LEU A 57 -10.90 -3.44 0.78
C LEU A 57 -12.03 -3.32 -0.26
N GLU A 58 -12.25 -4.35 -1.08
CA GLU A 58 -13.28 -4.39 -2.11
C GLU A 58 -14.54 -5.16 -1.73
N LYS A 59 -14.53 -5.88 -0.60
CA LYS A 59 -15.75 -6.52 -0.09
C LYS A 59 -16.62 -5.43 0.56
N ARG A 60 -17.65 -5.02 -0.18
CA ARG A 60 -18.76 -4.20 0.32
C ARG A 60 -19.66 -5.00 1.25
#